data_AF-A0AB37HDC4-F1
#
_entry.id   AF-A0AB37HDC4-F1
#
_cell.length_a   1.000
_cell.length_b   1.000
_cell.length_c   1.000
_cell.angle_alpha   90.00
_cell.angle_beta   90.00
_cell.angle_gamma   90.00
#
_symmetry.space_group_name_H-M   'P 1'
#
loop_
_entity.id
_entity.type
_entity.pdbx_description
1 polymer ?
#
loop_
_entity_poly.entity_id
_entity_poly.type
_entity_poly.pdbx_seq_one_letter_code
_entity_poly.pdbx_strand_id
1 'polypeptide(L)'
;MIKKINQLLGIKDGYQAPARMMEIITSDERETYFKQFLEAFDYNVNYDWFHEYFQEEHAERKTKKQDFTPKSISRLMNHIVGNHQGSYYEPAAGTGGILIERWHQDRLQVSPFEYEPRMYYYEAEELSDRTIPFLLFNMMIRGMNGTVVQCDVLTREAYGAWFIQNDNNDHMQFSSLNRLPYSKWTEKELNVKFIEQNYAEVKQTEDIPQWLAENLQTELNSVSN
;
A
#
# COMPACT_ATOMS: atom_id res chain seq x y z
N MET A 1 6.92 12.59 -17.23
CA MET A 1 6.15 12.15 -16.05
C MET A 1 6.51 12.96 -14.80
N ILE A 2 7.80 13.06 -14.45
CA ILE A 2 8.31 13.72 -13.23
C ILE A 2 7.76 15.14 -12.97
N LYS A 3 7.82 16.04 -13.96
CA LYS A 3 7.34 17.41 -13.79
C LYS A 3 5.88 17.49 -13.35
N LYS A 4 5.04 16.55 -13.80
CA LYS A 4 3.62 16.47 -13.44
C LYS A 4 3.45 16.06 -11.98
N ILE A 5 4.18 15.03 -11.54
CA ILE A 5 4.19 14.56 -10.15
C ILE A 5 4.67 15.67 -9.22
N ASN A 6 5.77 16.37 -9.57
CA ASN A 6 6.29 17.46 -8.74
C ASN A 6 5.28 18.62 -8.62
N GLN A 7 4.57 18.94 -9.70
CA GLN A 7 3.51 19.94 -9.67
C GLN A 7 2.35 19.54 -8.76
N LEU A 8 1.87 18.28 -8.85
CA LEU A 8 0.81 17.76 -7.99
C LEU A 8 1.22 17.77 -6.51
N LEU A 9 2.46 17.42 -6.22
CA LEU A 9 3.00 17.45 -4.86
C LEU A 9 3.31 18.87 -4.36
N GLY A 10 3.36 19.87 -5.26
CA GLY A 10 3.74 21.24 -4.93
C GLY A 10 5.22 21.40 -4.57
N ILE A 11 6.09 20.52 -5.07
CA ILE A 11 7.52 20.48 -4.73
C ILE A 11 8.39 21.01 -5.88
N LYS A 12 9.57 21.51 -5.52
CA LYS A 12 10.57 22.00 -6.49
C LYS A 12 11.66 20.98 -6.77
N ASP A 13 11.94 20.11 -5.81
CA ASP A 13 13.02 19.12 -5.83
C ASP A 13 12.46 17.75 -5.50
N GLY A 14 12.82 16.72 -6.29
CA GLY A 14 12.34 15.36 -6.12
C GLY A 14 12.73 14.72 -4.79
N TYR A 15 13.78 15.22 -4.13
CA TYR A 15 14.16 14.80 -2.77
C TYR A 15 13.07 15.08 -1.73
N GLN A 16 12.23 16.10 -1.96
CA GLN A 16 11.14 16.46 -1.05
C GLN A 16 9.93 15.53 -1.18
N ALA A 17 9.84 14.75 -2.26
CA ALA A 17 8.66 13.99 -2.61
C ALA A 17 8.25 12.94 -1.57
N PRO A 18 9.16 12.14 -0.97
CA PRO A 18 8.77 11.16 0.05
C PRO A 18 8.14 11.81 1.29
N ALA A 19 8.77 12.86 1.83
CA ALA A 19 8.25 13.58 2.99
C ALA A 19 6.89 14.21 2.66
N ARG A 20 6.78 14.87 1.51
CA ARG A 20 5.54 15.50 1.07
C ARG A 20 4.41 14.50 0.84
N MET A 21 4.72 13.34 0.26
CA MET A 21 3.75 12.27 0.06
C MET A 21 3.24 11.73 1.40
N MET A 22 4.13 11.51 2.37
CA MET A 22 3.76 11.07 3.71
C MET A 22 2.84 12.10 4.40
N GLU A 23 3.15 13.40 4.30
CA GLU A 23 2.27 14.47 4.80
C GLU A 23 0.87 14.39 4.18
N ILE A 24 0.79 14.22 2.86
CA ILE A 24 -0.49 14.15 2.14
C ILE A 24 -1.33 12.96 2.61
N ILE A 25 -0.78 11.75 2.59
CA ILE A 25 -1.55 10.52 2.89
C ILE A 25 -2.01 10.44 4.36
N THR A 26 -1.35 11.17 5.26
CA THR A 26 -1.69 11.25 6.68
C THR A 26 -2.62 12.42 7.02
N SER A 27 -2.82 13.37 6.09
CA SER A 27 -3.69 14.53 6.27
C SER A 27 -5.16 14.26 5.93
N ASP A 28 -6.04 15.16 6.40
CA ASP A 28 -7.46 15.17 6.03
C ASP A 28 -7.69 15.54 4.55
N GLU A 29 -6.71 16.16 3.90
CA GLU A 29 -6.78 16.54 2.48
C GLU A 29 -6.44 15.37 1.53
N ARG A 30 -6.07 14.19 2.05
CA ARG A 30 -5.58 13.04 1.27
C ARG A 30 -6.46 12.71 0.07
N GLU A 31 -7.77 12.69 0.24
CA GLU A 31 -8.70 12.34 -0.84
C GLU A 31 -8.74 13.38 -1.94
N THR A 32 -8.56 14.66 -1.60
CA THR A 32 -8.47 15.75 -2.59
C THR A 32 -7.25 15.52 -3.46
N TYR A 33 -6.11 15.17 -2.87
CA TYR A 33 -4.92 14.80 -3.64
C TYR A 33 -5.14 13.52 -4.45
N PHE A 34 -5.76 12.48 -3.89
CA PHE A 34 -6.04 11.25 -4.65
C PHE A 34 -6.89 11.53 -5.90
N LYS A 35 -7.92 12.37 -5.79
CA LYS A 35 -8.75 12.79 -6.92
C LYS A 35 -7.93 13.57 -7.96
N GLN A 36 -7.09 14.51 -7.54
CA GLN A 36 -6.20 15.24 -8.45
C GLN A 36 -5.21 14.30 -9.17
N PHE A 37 -4.67 13.31 -8.47
CA PHE A 37 -3.81 12.30 -9.08
C PHE A 37 -4.59 11.41 -10.06
N LEU A 38 -5.79 10.96 -9.72
CA LEU A 38 -6.63 10.20 -10.65
C LEU A 38 -6.91 10.98 -11.94
N GLU A 39 -7.33 12.25 -11.83
CA GLU A 39 -7.55 13.14 -12.98
C GLU A 39 -6.26 13.32 -13.79
N ALA A 40 -5.13 13.53 -13.12
CA ALA A 40 -3.84 13.69 -13.76
C ALA A 40 -3.36 12.43 -14.48
N PHE A 41 -3.81 11.24 -14.13
CA PHE A 41 -3.38 9.99 -14.75
C PHE A 41 -4.51 9.29 -15.50
N ASP A 42 -5.49 10.07 -15.97
CA ASP A 42 -6.62 9.61 -16.80
C ASP A 42 -7.37 8.42 -16.15
N TYR A 43 -7.44 8.42 -14.81
CA TYR A 43 -8.03 7.36 -13.98
C TYR A 43 -7.42 5.96 -14.18
N ASN A 44 -6.26 5.85 -14.84
CA ASN A 44 -5.62 4.57 -15.10
C ASN A 44 -4.75 4.12 -13.93
N VAL A 45 -5.34 3.37 -13.00
CA VAL A 45 -4.67 2.85 -11.79
C VAL A 45 -4.01 1.47 -11.97
N ASN A 46 -3.98 0.91 -13.19
CA ASN A 46 -3.52 -0.47 -13.45
C ASN A 46 -1.99 -0.61 -13.56
N TYR A 47 -1.24 0.41 -13.18
CA TYR A 47 0.22 0.42 -13.13
C TYR A 47 0.70 1.42 -12.08
N ASP A 48 1.97 1.32 -11.71
CA ASP A 48 2.60 2.26 -10.80
C ASP A 48 3.00 3.56 -11.52
N TRP A 49 2.41 4.68 -11.12
CA TRP A 49 2.73 6.00 -11.66
C TRP A 49 4.10 6.53 -11.23
N PHE A 50 4.66 5.98 -10.14
CA PHE A 50 5.92 6.45 -9.56
C PHE A 50 7.12 5.61 -10.02
N HIS A 51 6.90 4.56 -10.82
CA HIS A 51 7.95 3.70 -11.32
C HIS A 51 9.05 4.49 -12.06
N GLU A 52 8.68 5.24 -13.11
CA GLU A 52 9.62 6.06 -13.88
C GLU A 52 10.25 7.16 -13.01
N TYR A 53 9.45 7.75 -12.11
CA TYR A 53 9.90 8.78 -11.18
C TYR A 53 11.07 8.28 -10.31
N PHE A 54 10.94 7.09 -9.73
CA PHE A 54 12.00 6.49 -8.92
C PHE A 54 13.15 5.95 -9.76
N GLN A 55 12.89 5.38 -10.94
CA GLN A 55 13.98 4.94 -11.83
C GLN A 55 14.93 6.08 -12.22
N GLU A 56 14.40 7.25 -12.57
CA GLU A 56 15.23 8.42 -12.92
C GLU A 56 15.99 8.97 -11.71
N GLU A 57 15.33 9.12 -10.54
CA GLU A 57 15.98 9.54 -9.28
C GLU A 57 17.10 8.57 -8.83
N HIS A 58 16.93 7.27 -9.05
CA HIS A 58 17.94 6.25 -8.75
C HIS A 58 19.05 6.20 -9.80
N ALA A 59 18.76 6.44 -11.08
CA ALA A 59 19.76 6.52 -12.14
C ALA A 59 20.76 7.68 -11.93
N GLU A 60 20.30 8.80 -11.35
CA GLU A 60 21.16 9.92 -10.96
C GLU A 60 22.08 9.57 -9.77
N ARG A 61 21.67 8.61 -8.92
CA ARG A 61 22.42 8.15 -7.75
C ARG A 61 23.14 6.84 -8.05
N LYS A 62 24.34 6.94 -8.61
CA LYS A 62 25.27 5.84 -9.00
C LYS A 62 25.60 4.74 -7.94
N THR A 63 24.95 4.69 -6.77
CA THR A 63 25.45 3.94 -5.59
C THR A 63 24.53 2.85 -5.04
N LYS A 64 23.25 2.74 -5.42
CA LYS A 64 22.40 1.58 -5.06
C LYS A 64 21.63 1.07 -6.27
N LYS A 65 22.00 -0.11 -6.77
CA LYS A 65 21.35 -0.81 -7.89
C LYS A 65 20.13 -1.58 -7.37
N GLN A 66 19.07 -0.86 -7.01
CA GLN A 66 17.76 -1.51 -6.93
C GLN A 66 17.25 -1.65 -8.37
N ASP A 67 17.24 -2.88 -8.87
CA ASP A 67 16.70 -3.20 -10.19
C ASP A 67 15.17 -3.27 -10.08
N PHE A 68 14.48 -2.32 -10.70
CA PHE A 68 13.02 -2.33 -10.69
C PHE A 68 12.50 -3.42 -11.64
N THR A 69 11.57 -4.24 -11.17
CA THR A 69 10.96 -5.34 -11.93
C THR A 69 10.14 -4.82 -13.12
N PRO A 70 10.52 -5.10 -14.38
CA PRO A 70 9.73 -4.70 -15.53
C PRO A 70 8.32 -5.31 -15.48
N LYS A 71 7.31 -4.57 -15.95
CA LYS A 71 5.90 -5.00 -15.92
C LYS A 71 5.66 -6.39 -16.53
N SER A 72 6.41 -6.78 -17.56
CA SER A 72 6.33 -8.12 -18.17
C SER A 72 6.72 -9.24 -17.20
N ILE A 73 7.73 -9.02 -16.36
CA ILE A 73 8.19 -9.97 -15.35
C ILE A 73 7.20 -10.04 -14.19
N SER A 74 6.67 -8.89 -13.72
CA SER A 74 5.62 -8.86 -12.70
C SER A 74 4.38 -9.66 -13.13
N ARG A 75 3.94 -9.45 -14.38
CA ARG A 75 2.83 -10.22 -14.97
C ARG A 75 3.13 -11.70 -15.01
N LEU A 76 4.31 -12.08 -15.50
CA LEU A 76 4.71 -13.48 -15.57
C LEU A 76 4.71 -14.16 -14.19
N MET A 77 5.29 -13.50 -13.17
CA MET A 77 5.30 -14.03 -11.79
C MET A 77 3.88 -14.24 -11.25
N ASN A 78 2.99 -13.26 -11.43
CA ASN A 78 1.61 -13.39 -10.98
C ASN A 78 0.87 -14.54 -11.69
N HIS A 79 1.13 -14.76 -12.99
CA HIS A 79 0.54 -15.90 -13.72
C HIS A 79 1.09 -17.25 -13.23
N ILE A 80 2.37 -17.31 -12.84
CA ILE A 80 2.99 -18.56 -12.32
C ILE A 80 2.43 -18.91 -10.94
N VAL A 81 2.30 -17.92 -10.04
CA VAL A 81 1.77 -18.13 -8.68
C VAL A 81 0.28 -18.54 -8.72
N GLY A 82 -0.46 -18.08 -9.74
CA GLY A 82 -1.88 -18.36 -9.90
C GLY A 82 -2.75 -17.51 -8.97
N ASN A 83 -4.04 -17.42 -9.29
CA ASN A 83 -4.99 -16.60 -8.54
C ASN A 83 -5.81 -17.47 -7.58
N HIS A 84 -5.67 -17.20 -6.29
CA HIS A 84 -6.50 -17.77 -5.23
C HIS A 84 -7.01 -16.60 -4.39
N GLN A 85 -8.28 -16.62 -3.98
CA GLN A 85 -8.76 -15.70 -2.94
C GLN A 85 -7.92 -15.90 -1.68
N GLY A 86 -7.57 -14.81 -1.00
CA GLY A 86 -6.74 -14.86 0.20
C GLY A 86 -5.66 -13.79 0.25
N SER A 87 -4.55 -14.12 0.91
CA SER A 87 -3.46 -13.19 1.17
C SER A 87 -2.34 -13.26 0.12
N TYR A 88 -1.72 -12.12 -0.14
CA TYR A 88 -0.52 -11.95 -0.95
C TYR A 88 0.58 -11.33 -0.09
N TYR A 89 1.82 -11.78 -0.23
CA TYR A 89 2.97 -11.26 0.52
C TYR A 89 4.12 -10.87 -0.42
N GLU A 90 4.66 -9.67 -0.25
CA GLU A 90 5.80 -9.14 -1.00
C GLU A 90 6.89 -8.58 -0.05
N PRO A 91 8.05 -9.26 0.11
CA PRO A 91 9.09 -8.87 1.07
C PRO A 91 9.96 -7.67 0.63
N ALA A 92 9.81 -7.17 -0.60
CA ALA A 92 10.60 -6.06 -1.11
C ALA A 92 9.79 -5.29 -2.16
N ALA A 93 8.71 -4.65 -1.69
CA ALA A 93 7.69 -4.11 -2.58
C ALA A 93 8.13 -2.86 -3.35
N GLY A 94 9.14 -2.13 -2.88
CA GLY A 94 9.51 -0.83 -3.46
C GLY A 94 8.33 0.13 -3.39
N THR A 95 7.87 0.60 -4.55
CA THR A 95 6.64 1.41 -4.71
C THR A 95 5.38 0.56 -4.92
N GLY A 96 5.48 -0.76 -4.94
CA GLY A 96 4.36 -1.70 -5.08
C GLY A 96 4.02 -2.09 -6.52
N GLY A 97 4.99 -2.06 -7.45
CA GLY A 97 4.74 -2.35 -8.86
C GLY A 97 4.18 -3.77 -9.12
N ILE A 98 4.72 -4.79 -8.43
CA ILE A 98 4.24 -6.18 -8.55
C ILE A 98 2.91 -6.33 -7.81
N LEU A 99 2.81 -5.77 -6.59
CA LEU A 99 1.57 -5.68 -5.82
C LEU A 99 0.38 -5.09 -6.62
N ILE A 100 0.58 -3.98 -7.33
CA ILE A 100 -0.47 -3.36 -8.16
C ILE A 100 -0.92 -4.29 -9.28
N GLU A 101 0.02 -4.97 -9.94
CA GLU A 101 -0.33 -5.94 -10.97
C GLU A 101 -1.09 -7.11 -10.36
N ARG A 102 -0.71 -7.58 -9.17
CA ARG A 102 -1.43 -8.65 -8.46
C ARG A 102 -2.86 -8.23 -8.16
N TRP A 103 -3.06 -7.08 -7.52
CA TRP A 103 -4.37 -6.51 -7.25
C TRP A 103 -5.22 -6.37 -8.52
N HIS A 104 -4.61 -5.92 -9.61
CA HIS A 104 -5.33 -5.78 -10.88
C HIS A 104 -5.77 -7.14 -11.44
N GLN A 105 -4.94 -8.18 -11.34
CA GLN A 105 -5.34 -9.54 -11.75
C GLN A 105 -6.45 -10.11 -10.87
N ASP A 106 -6.38 -9.88 -9.56
CA ASP A 106 -7.39 -10.34 -8.59
C ASP A 106 -8.77 -9.74 -8.89
N ARG A 107 -8.88 -8.42 -9.06
CA ARG A 107 -10.15 -7.76 -9.41
C ARG A 107 -10.73 -8.20 -10.76
N LEU A 108 -9.90 -8.70 -11.68
CA LEU A 108 -10.35 -9.19 -12.99
C LEU A 108 -10.91 -10.63 -12.91
N GLN A 109 -10.69 -11.35 -11.81
CA GLN A 109 -11.27 -12.69 -11.61
C GLN A 109 -12.74 -12.65 -11.17
N VAL A 110 -13.21 -11.50 -10.67
CA VAL A 110 -14.55 -11.32 -10.12
C VAL A 110 -15.28 -10.28 -10.96
N SER A 111 -16.60 -10.44 -11.11
CA SER A 111 -17.42 -9.40 -11.73
C SER A 111 -17.23 -8.08 -10.99
N PRO A 112 -17.12 -6.92 -11.68
CA PRO A 112 -17.01 -5.63 -11.01
C PRO A 112 -18.22 -5.33 -10.11
N PHE A 113 -19.37 -5.98 -10.32
CA PHE A 113 -20.55 -5.84 -9.46
C PHE A 113 -20.51 -6.72 -8.20
N GLU A 114 -19.59 -7.69 -8.15
CA GLU A 114 -19.42 -8.63 -7.04
C GLU A 114 -18.10 -8.43 -6.31
N TYR A 115 -17.15 -7.72 -6.91
CA TYR A 115 -15.84 -7.48 -6.33
C TYR A 115 -15.94 -6.64 -5.05
N GLU A 116 -15.46 -7.22 -3.96
CA GLU A 116 -15.34 -6.58 -2.66
C GLU A 116 -13.86 -6.55 -2.24
N PRO A 117 -13.33 -5.40 -1.79
CA PRO A 117 -11.98 -5.29 -1.26
C PRO A 117 -11.60 -6.34 -0.21
N ARG A 118 -12.54 -6.80 0.63
CA ARG A 118 -12.30 -7.84 1.66
C ARG A 118 -11.91 -9.21 1.12
N MET A 119 -12.15 -9.48 -0.17
CA MET A 119 -11.82 -10.77 -0.80
C MET A 119 -10.31 -11.03 -0.86
N TYR A 120 -9.50 -9.97 -0.73
CA TYR A 120 -8.05 -10.03 -0.87
C TYR A 120 -7.35 -9.24 0.23
N TYR A 121 -6.22 -9.74 0.70
CA TYR A 121 -5.39 -9.09 1.71
C TYR A 121 -3.94 -9.00 1.23
N TYR A 122 -3.34 -7.82 1.29
CA TYR A 122 -2.03 -7.57 0.72
C TYR A 122 -1.00 -7.19 1.80
N GLU A 123 0.00 -8.02 1.99
CA GLU A 123 1.11 -7.81 2.90
C GLU A 123 2.35 -7.39 2.12
N ALA A 124 2.95 -6.26 2.49
CA ALA A 124 4.14 -5.76 1.84
C ALA A 124 5.18 -5.30 2.85
N GLU A 125 6.43 -5.62 2.59
CA GLU A 125 7.58 -5.15 3.37
C GLU A 125 8.53 -4.36 2.45
N GLU A 126 9.10 -3.29 3.00
CA GLU A 126 10.06 -2.46 2.30
C GLU A 126 11.02 -1.79 3.28
N LEU A 127 12.29 -1.65 2.92
CA LEU A 127 13.31 -1.06 3.79
C LEU A 127 13.38 0.47 3.64
N SER A 128 13.24 0.98 2.41
CA SER A 128 13.51 2.39 2.12
C SER A 128 12.40 3.31 2.61
N ASP A 129 12.78 4.22 3.50
CA ASP A 129 11.99 5.38 3.94
C ASP A 129 11.48 6.25 2.76
N ARG A 130 12.21 6.27 1.65
CA ARG A 130 11.84 7.04 0.46
C ARG A 130 10.68 6.43 -0.32
N THR A 131 10.54 5.10 -0.35
CA THR A 131 9.53 4.41 -1.16
C THR A 131 8.26 4.11 -0.39
N ILE A 132 8.36 3.90 0.94
CA ILE A 132 7.22 3.64 1.83
C ILE A 132 6.03 4.59 1.60
N PRO A 133 6.19 5.93 1.54
CA PRO A 133 5.05 6.83 1.33
C PRO A 133 4.29 6.55 0.03
N PHE A 134 5.01 6.13 -1.02
CA PHE A 134 4.44 5.85 -2.33
C PHE A 134 3.79 4.47 -2.40
N LEU A 135 4.35 3.48 -1.71
CA LEU A 135 3.72 2.18 -1.52
C LEU A 135 2.38 2.33 -0.79
N LEU A 136 2.36 3.06 0.32
CA LEU A 136 1.14 3.36 1.08
C LEU A 136 0.12 4.08 0.22
N PHE A 137 0.53 5.16 -0.47
CA PHE A 137 -0.32 5.87 -1.43
C PHE A 137 -0.92 4.90 -2.47
N ASN A 138 -0.09 4.03 -3.05
CA ASN A 138 -0.50 3.14 -4.11
C ASN A 138 -1.55 2.11 -3.66
N MET A 139 -1.44 1.63 -2.42
CA MET A 139 -2.45 0.74 -1.84
C MET A 139 -3.74 1.50 -1.49
N MET A 140 -3.62 2.68 -0.89
CA MET A 140 -4.77 3.49 -0.44
C MET A 140 -5.65 3.97 -1.59
N ILE A 141 -5.05 4.53 -2.64
CA ILE A 141 -5.79 5.05 -3.80
C ILE A 141 -6.52 3.96 -4.59
N ARG A 142 -6.10 2.70 -4.44
CA ARG A 142 -6.69 1.53 -5.11
C ARG A 142 -7.72 0.80 -4.24
N GLY A 143 -8.03 1.33 -3.05
CA GLY A 143 -9.01 0.73 -2.16
C GLY A 143 -8.60 -0.65 -1.63
N MET A 144 -7.30 -0.92 -1.51
CA MET A 144 -6.78 -2.21 -1.05
C MET A 144 -6.93 -2.41 0.46
N ASN A 145 -7.02 -3.66 0.93
CA ASN A 145 -6.83 -4.04 2.33
C ASN A 145 -5.45 -4.66 2.51
N GLY A 146 -4.75 -4.35 3.60
CA GLY A 146 -3.41 -4.91 3.79
C GLY A 146 -2.59 -4.36 4.95
N THR A 147 -1.38 -4.91 5.09
CA THR A 147 -0.37 -4.44 6.03
C THR A 147 0.89 -4.05 5.26
N VAL A 148 1.44 -2.88 5.59
CA VAL A 148 2.79 -2.47 5.12
C VAL A 148 3.72 -2.37 6.32
N VAL A 149 4.90 -2.96 6.21
CA VAL A 149 5.94 -2.86 7.25
C VAL A 149 7.20 -2.27 6.67
N GLN A 150 7.70 -1.20 7.29
CA GLN A 150 9.03 -0.71 7.00
C GLN A 150 10.05 -1.52 7.80
N CYS A 151 10.73 -2.49 7.18
CA CYS A 151 11.72 -3.33 7.85
C CYS A 151 12.84 -3.82 6.92
N ASP A 152 13.94 -4.23 7.54
CA ASP A 152 14.90 -5.14 6.91
C ASP A 152 14.37 -6.57 7.08
N VAL A 153 14.03 -7.21 5.96
CA VAL A 153 13.41 -8.54 5.97
C VAL A 153 14.34 -9.63 6.52
N LEU A 154 15.66 -9.42 6.47
CA LEU A 154 16.64 -10.39 6.96
C LEU A 154 16.87 -10.24 8.47
N THR A 155 17.04 -9.02 8.97
CA THR A 155 17.30 -8.77 10.40
C THR A 155 16.01 -8.67 11.22
N ARG A 156 14.87 -8.44 10.55
CA ARG A 156 13.56 -8.14 11.14
C ARG A 156 13.54 -6.85 11.96
N GLU A 157 14.50 -5.97 11.75
CA GLU A 157 14.52 -4.63 12.33
C GLU A 157 13.54 -3.73 11.59
N ALA A 158 12.60 -3.13 12.33
CA ALA A 158 11.50 -2.34 11.78
C ALA A 158 11.49 -0.90 12.31
N TYR A 159 10.90 -0.02 11.52
CA TYR A 159 10.84 1.44 11.76
C TYR A 159 9.40 1.96 11.81
N GLY A 160 8.47 1.26 11.15
CA GLY A 160 7.05 1.60 11.09
C GLY A 160 6.23 0.43 10.55
N ALA A 161 4.95 0.40 10.90
CA ALA A 161 4.00 -0.54 10.35
C ALA A 161 2.64 0.13 10.22
N TRP A 162 1.92 -0.17 9.14
CA TRP A 162 0.66 0.45 8.80
C TRP A 162 -0.35 -0.62 8.40
N PHE A 163 -1.56 -0.45 8.87
CA PHE A 163 -2.73 -1.19 8.48
C PHE A 163 -3.57 -0.32 7.53
N ILE A 164 -3.87 -0.86 6.36
CA ILE A 164 -4.63 -0.21 5.31
C ILE A 164 -5.96 -0.93 5.18
N GLN A 165 -7.06 -0.19 5.29
CA GLN A 165 -8.39 -0.77 5.31
C GLN A 165 -9.38 0.03 4.47
N ASN A 166 -10.13 -0.66 3.61
CA ASN A 166 -11.30 -0.12 2.96
C ASN A 166 -12.49 -0.23 3.92
N ASP A 167 -12.78 0.87 4.62
CA ASP A 167 -13.75 0.89 5.72
C ASP A 167 -15.16 0.51 5.23
N ASN A 168 -15.53 0.88 4.00
CA ASN A 168 -16.86 0.62 3.45
C ASN A 168 -16.95 -0.67 2.63
N ASN A 169 -15.86 -1.41 2.48
CA ASN A 169 -15.74 -2.56 1.59
C ASN A 169 -16.26 -2.26 0.16
N ASP A 170 -15.99 -1.05 -0.32
CA ASP A 170 -16.43 -0.52 -1.61
C ASP A 170 -15.21 -0.24 -2.49
N HIS A 171 -15.09 -0.95 -3.60
CA HIS A 171 -13.94 -0.85 -4.50
C HIS A 171 -13.87 0.48 -5.27
N MET A 172 -14.90 1.32 -5.17
CA MET A 172 -14.91 2.68 -5.70
C MET A 172 -14.39 3.71 -4.69
N GLN A 173 -14.14 3.30 -3.44
CA GLN A 173 -13.66 4.16 -2.37
C GLN A 173 -12.19 3.91 -2.04
N PHE A 174 -11.55 4.89 -1.41
CA PHE A 174 -10.17 4.82 -0.98
C PHE A 174 -10.05 4.11 0.37
N SER A 175 -8.88 3.52 0.63
CA SER A 175 -8.60 2.91 1.93
C SER A 175 -8.04 3.91 2.92
N SER A 176 -8.40 3.74 4.18
CA SER A 176 -7.87 4.44 5.34
C SER A 176 -6.53 3.87 5.78
N LEU A 177 -5.68 4.73 6.34
CA LEU A 177 -4.35 4.41 6.85
C LEU A 177 -4.35 4.49 8.36
N ASN A 178 -3.87 3.43 9.01
CA ASN A 178 -3.74 3.35 10.45
C ASN A 178 -2.34 2.88 10.81
N ARG A 179 -1.54 3.70 11.49
CA ARG A 179 -0.20 3.30 11.93
C ARG A 179 -0.33 2.38 13.14
N LEU A 180 0.16 1.15 13.02
CA LEU A 180 0.12 0.16 14.09
C LEU A 180 1.00 0.61 15.26
N PRO A 181 0.56 0.40 16.53
CA PRO A 181 1.28 0.87 17.70
C PRO A 181 2.66 0.24 17.82
N TYR A 182 3.63 1.00 18.36
CA TYR A 182 4.96 0.47 18.71
C TYR A 182 4.85 -0.35 20.00
N SER A 183 4.29 -1.56 19.89
CA SER A 183 3.97 -2.42 21.01
C SER A 183 4.60 -3.81 20.86
N LYS A 184 4.82 -4.48 21.99
CA LYS A 184 5.28 -5.89 22.01
C LYS A 184 4.31 -6.84 21.32
N TRP A 185 3.01 -6.49 21.32
CA TRP A 185 2.00 -7.24 20.60
C TRP A 185 2.20 -7.11 19.08
N THR A 186 2.37 -5.89 18.58
CA THR A 186 2.63 -5.62 17.16
C THR A 186 3.93 -6.29 16.68
N GLU A 187 5.00 -6.20 17.47
CA GLU A 187 6.28 -6.87 17.19
C GLU A 187 6.11 -8.39 17.03
N LYS A 188 5.33 -8.99 17.92
CA LYS A 188 5.06 -10.43 17.88
C LYS A 188 4.22 -10.81 16.66
N GLU A 189 3.15 -10.07 16.37
CA GLU A 189 2.22 -10.38 15.29
C GLU A 189 2.88 -10.25 13.91
N LEU A 190 3.66 -9.19 13.71
CA LEU A 190 4.36 -8.95 12.45
C LEU A 190 5.73 -9.65 12.37
N ASN A 191 6.13 -10.37 13.43
CA ASN A 191 7.45 -10.98 13.56
C ASN A 191 8.59 -9.99 13.28
N VAL A 192 8.57 -8.83 13.93
CA VAL A 192 9.58 -7.76 13.80
C VAL A 192 10.02 -7.22 15.15
N LYS A 193 11.11 -6.46 15.14
CA LYS A 193 11.60 -5.70 16.30
C LYS A 193 11.72 -4.24 15.92
N PHE A 194 10.95 -3.37 16.58
CA PHE A 194 11.06 -1.93 16.32
C PHE A 194 12.35 -1.40 16.95
N ILE A 195 13.22 -0.84 16.13
CA ILE A 195 14.48 -0.24 16.58
C ILE A 195 14.37 1.27 16.73
N GLU A 196 13.49 1.90 15.95
CA GLU A 196 13.24 3.33 15.97
C GLU A 196 11.73 3.62 15.84
N GLN A 197 11.30 4.77 16.33
CA GLN A 197 9.89 5.20 16.35
C GLN A 197 9.75 6.50 15.57
N ASN A 198 9.91 6.42 14.25
CA ASN A 198 10.07 7.59 13.39
C ASN A 198 8.75 8.20 12.92
N TYR A 199 7.62 7.55 13.18
CA TYR A 199 6.32 7.96 12.65
C TYR A 199 5.34 8.32 13.77
N ALA A 200 4.68 9.47 13.60
CA ALA A 200 3.56 9.88 14.45
C ALA A 200 2.38 8.92 14.31
N GLU A 201 1.52 8.89 15.33
CA GLU A 201 0.29 8.13 15.26
C GLU A 201 -0.62 8.65 14.14
N VAL A 202 -1.19 7.72 13.38
CA VAL A 202 -2.15 8.00 12.32
C VAL A 202 -3.30 7.03 12.53
N LYS A 203 -4.51 7.56 12.70
CA LYS A 203 -5.72 6.76 12.85
C LYS A 203 -6.82 7.42 12.02
N GLN A 204 -7.07 6.87 10.83
CA GLN A 204 -8.06 7.38 9.89
C GLN A 204 -9.36 6.60 9.94
N THR A 205 -9.32 5.34 10.36
CA THR A 205 -10.54 4.57 10.61
C THR A 205 -11.13 5.00 11.95
N GLU A 206 -12.33 5.59 11.91
CA GLU A 206 -13.01 6.13 13.10
C GLU A 206 -13.52 5.01 14.01
N ASP A 207 -14.25 4.06 13.44
CA ASP A 207 -14.94 2.97 14.13
C ASP A 207 -14.70 1.61 13.45
N ILE A 208 -15.04 0.51 14.15
CA ILE A 208 -15.00 -0.83 13.55
C ILE A 208 -16.00 -0.86 12.38
N PRO A 209 -15.54 -1.19 11.14
CA PRO A 209 -16.43 -1.27 10.00
C PRO A 209 -17.60 -2.22 10.23
N GLN A 210 -18.81 -1.80 9.82
CA GLN A 210 -20.03 -2.57 10.05
C GLN A 210 -19.94 -3.99 9.46
N TRP A 211 -19.42 -4.11 8.23
CA TRP A 211 -19.24 -5.40 7.56
C TRP A 211 -18.30 -6.36 8.32
N LEU A 212 -17.32 -5.82 9.06
CA LEU A 212 -16.39 -6.61 9.85
C LEU A 212 -17.06 -7.09 11.15
N ALA A 213 -17.84 -6.23 11.80
CA ALA A 213 -18.61 -6.59 12.98
C ALA A 213 -19.65 -7.70 12.69
N GLU A 214 -20.34 -7.60 11.56
CA GLU A 214 -21.33 -8.61 11.12
C GLU A 214 -20.67 -9.97 10.84
N ASN A 215 -19.50 -9.99 10.19
CA ASN A 215 -18.74 -11.22 9.94
C ASN A 215 -18.29 -11.89 11.25
N LEU A 216 -17.71 -11.12 12.18
CA LEU A 216 -17.27 -11.65 13.48
C LEU A 216 -18.43 -12.25 14.29
N GLN A 217 -19.59 -11.61 14.26
CA GLN A 217 -20.79 -12.13 14.93
C GLN A 217 -21.28 -13.43 14.28
N THR A 218 -21.20 -13.53 12.96
CA THR A 218 -21.56 -14.75 12.21
C THR A 218 -20.63 -15.91 12.55
N GLU A 219 -19.31 -15.68 12.61
CA GLU A 219 -18.33 -16.69 13.00
C GLU A 219 -18.55 -17.17 14.44
N LEU A 220 -18.74 -16.25 15.39
CA LEU A 220 -19.03 -16.60 16.79
C LEU A 220 -20.29 -17.46 16.93
N ASN A 221 -21.33 -17.16 16.16
CA ASN A 221 -22.56 -17.94 16.14
C ASN A 221 -22.38 -19.32 15.50
N SER A 222 -21.45 -19.46 14.55
CA SER A 222 -21.14 -20.74 13.89
C SER A 222 -20.32 -21.71 14.77
N VAL A 223 -19.53 -21.17 15.70
CA VAL A 223 -18.71 -21.96 16.65
C VAL A 223 -19.50 -22.34 17.92
N SER A 224 -20.65 -21.69 18.14
CA SER A 224 -21.51 -21.91 19.32
C SER A 224 -22.64 -22.93 19.10
N ASN A 225 -22.72 -23.54 17.90
CA ASN A 225 -23.64 -24.62 17.53
C ASN A 225 -22.86 -25.90 17.16
#